data_AF-A0A833GLB9-F1
#
_entry.id   AF-A0A833GLB9-F1
#
_cell.length_a   1.000
_cell.length_b   1.000
_cell.length_c   1.000
_cell.angle_alpha   90.00
_cell.angle_beta   90.00
_cell.angle_gamma   90.00
#
_symmetry.space_group_name_H-M   'P 1'
#
loop_
_entity.id
_entity.type
_entity.pdbx_description
1 polymer ?
#
loop_
_entity_poly.entity_id
_entity_poly.type
_entity_poly.pdbx_seq_one_letter_code
_entity_poly.pdbx_strand_id
1 'polypeptide(L)'
;MRSARMPIQSTALISRGLDSWSSEILDISATGLCAARPPGWNGKVDDTFNIDMLIGDSLDIHVVARVARIADDEIGFAYSRIPDDKQVPLWTLLGRYADSNEPYVP
;
A
#
# COMPACT_ATOMS: atom_id res chain seq x y z
N MET A 1 -16.03 4.54 11.10
CA MET A 1 -16.14 4.09 9.70
C MET A 1 -14.84 3.42 9.30
N ARG A 2 -14.88 2.24 8.67
CA ARG A 2 -13.70 1.54 8.15
C ARG A 2 -13.46 2.06 6.73
N SER A 3 -12.24 2.49 6.40
CA SER A 3 -11.91 2.90 5.03
C SER A 3 -12.18 1.75 4.06
N ALA A 4 -12.86 2.03 2.94
CA ALA A 4 -12.99 1.07 1.86
C ALA A 4 -11.59 0.64 1.39
N ARG A 5 -11.42 -0.66 1.10
CA ARG A 5 -10.18 -1.22 0.56
C ARG A 5 -10.44 -1.62 -0.88
N MET A 6 -9.69 -1.01 -1.79
CA MET A 6 -9.73 -1.32 -3.21
C MET A 6 -8.73 -2.45 -3.48
N PRO A 7 -9.17 -3.62 -3.96
CA PRO A 7 -8.26 -4.64 -4.45
C PRO A 7 -7.52 -4.12 -5.68
N ILE A 8 -6.23 -4.37 -5.73
CA ILE A 8 -5.36 -3.98 -6.83
C ILE A 8 -4.30 -5.06 -7.02
N GLN A 9 -3.80 -5.24 -8.24
CA GLN A 9 -2.59 -6.02 -8.49
C GLN A 9 -1.52 -5.05 -9.01
N SER A 10 -0.61 -4.67 -8.12
CA SER A 10 0.44 -3.71 -8.37
C SER A 10 1.70 -4.14 -7.63
N THR A 11 2.88 -3.68 -8.07
CA THR A 11 4.14 -3.94 -7.37
C THR A 11 4.49 -2.77 -6.45
N ALA A 12 5.03 -3.11 -5.28
CA ALA A 12 5.65 -2.19 -4.35
C ALA A 12 7.11 -2.56 -4.07
N LEU A 13 7.94 -1.54 -3.89
CA LEU A 13 9.25 -1.68 -3.25
C LEU A 13 9.14 -1.23 -1.79
N ILE A 14 9.38 -2.14 -0.86
CA ILE A 14 9.37 -1.89 0.58
C ILE A 14 10.82 -1.78 1.04
N SER A 15 11.21 -0.66 1.65
CA SER A 15 12.61 -0.42 2.02
C SER A 15 12.80 0.18 3.42
N ARG A 16 13.89 -0.22 4.08
CA ARG A 16 14.35 0.34 5.36
C ARG A 16 15.86 0.19 5.48
N GLY A 17 16.56 1.32 5.54
CA GLY A 17 18.03 1.32 5.60
C GLY A 17 18.62 0.67 4.35
N LEU A 18 19.37 -0.42 4.52
CA LEU A 18 19.96 -1.20 3.43
C LEU A 18 19.08 -2.37 2.96
N ASP A 19 18.00 -2.66 3.69
CA ASP A 19 17.11 -3.75 3.32
C ASP A 19 16.01 -3.26 2.37
N SER A 20 15.70 -4.08 1.35
CA SER A 20 14.61 -3.84 0.42
C SER A 20 13.95 -5.12 -0.05
N TRP A 21 12.64 -5.09 -0.23
CA TRP A 21 11.85 -6.21 -0.74
C TRP A 21 10.89 -5.73 -1.83
N SER A 22 10.85 -6.44 -2.96
CA SER A 22 9.77 -6.30 -3.93
C SER A 22 8.59 -7.17 -3.50
N SER A 23 7.38 -6.63 -3.57
CA SER A 23 6.16 -7.34 -3.19
C SER A 23 4.96 -6.90 -4.02
N GLU A 24 3.99 -7.77 -4.18
CA GLU A 24 2.67 -7.40 -4.72
C GLU A 24 1.85 -6.68 -3.66
N ILE A 25 1.17 -5.60 -4.06
CA ILE A 25 0.10 -4.95 -3.30
C ILE A 25 -1.18 -5.71 -3.62
N LEU A 26 -1.88 -6.15 -2.58
CA LEU A 26 -3.15 -6.89 -2.67
C LEU A 26 -4.35 -5.95 -2.61
N ASP A 27 -4.27 -4.94 -1.75
CA ASP A 27 -5.29 -3.90 -1.63
C ASP A 27 -4.69 -2.58 -1.11
N ILE A 28 -5.37 -1.47 -1.42
CA ILE A 28 -5.07 -0.14 -0.87
C ILE A 28 -6.32 0.52 -0.29
N SER A 29 -6.11 1.44 0.65
CA SER A 29 -7.16 2.25 1.27
C SER A 29 -6.63 3.64 1.59
N ALA A 30 -7.50 4.53 2.09
CA ALA A 30 -7.09 5.88 2.47
C ALA A 30 -6.11 5.90 3.66
N THR A 31 -6.01 4.81 4.43
CA THR A 31 -5.24 4.74 5.68
C THR A 31 -4.08 3.73 5.64
N GLY A 32 -3.96 2.95 4.58
CA GLY A 32 -2.91 1.95 4.47
C GLY A 32 -3.09 1.00 3.29
N LEU A 33 -2.21 0.02 3.20
CA LEU A 33 -2.19 -1.01 2.16
C LEU A 33 -2.03 -2.42 2.75
N CYS A 34 -2.36 -3.44 1.97
CA CYS A 34 -1.94 -4.82 2.21
C CYS A 34 -0.98 -5.25 1.10
N ALA A 35 0.13 -5.87 1.47
CA ALA A 35 1.05 -6.47 0.52
C ALA A 35 1.20 -7.97 0.81
N ALA A 36 1.52 -8.76 -0.20
CA ALA A 36 2.02 -10.11 -0.01
C ALA A 36 3.26 -10.08 0.91
N ARG A 37 3.51 -11.14 1.66
CA ARG A 37 4.72 -11.24 2.47
C ARG A 37 5.89 -11.65 1.57
N PRO A 38 6.91 -10.79 1.36
CA PRO A 38 8.02 -11.14 0.49
C PRO A 38 8.94 -12.18 1.17
N PRO A 39 9.65 -13.01 0.38
CA PRO A 39 10.64 -13.94 0.91
C PRO A 39 11.73 -13.17 1.67
N GLY A 40 12.18 -13.73 2.81
CA GLY A 40 13.20 -13.11 3.65
C GLY A 40 12.73 -11.86 4.41
N TRP A 41 11.41 -11.63 4.52
CA TRP A 41 10.87 -10.54 5.33
C TRP A 41 11.37 -10.60 6.78
N ASN A 42 11.95 -9.49 7.26
CA ASN A 42 12.51 -9.38 8.61
C ASN A 42 11.84 -8.30 9.49
N GLY A 43 10.83 -7.59 8.96
CA GLY A 43 10.13 -6.53 9.69
C GLY A 43 9.18 -7.07 10.77
N LYS A 44 8.95 -6.26 11.78
CA LYS A 44 8.06 -6.54 12.92
C LYS A 44 6.89 -5.57 12.95
N VAL A 45 5.84 -5.92 13.69
CA VAL A 45 4.78 -4.95 14.02
C VAL A 45 5.42 -3.71 14.64
N ASP A 46 4.89 -2.54 14.29
CA ASP A 46 5.38 -1.21 14.63
C ASP A 46 6.66 -0.73 13.93
N ASP A 47 7.35 -1.57 13.18
CA ASP A 47 8.44 -1.11 12.32
C ASP A 47 7.92 -0.19 11.22
N THR A 48 8.71 0.83 10.87
CA THR A 48 8.40 1.81 9.83
C THR A 48 9.25 1.60 8.60
N PHE A 49 8.63 1.68 7.42
CA PHE A 49 9.24 1.47 6.11
C PHE A 49 8.86 2.60 5.15
N ASN A 50 9.72 2.84 4.16
CA ASN A 50 9.32 3.54 2.95
C ASN A 50 8.72 2.52 1.98
N ILE A 51 7.63 2.90 1.32
CA ILE A 51 6.97 2.06 0.32
C ILE A 51 6.76 2.88 -0.94
N ASP A 52 7.40 2.45 -2.02
CA ASP A 52 7.17 2.95 -3.37
C ASP A 52 6.11 2.09 -4.03
N MET A 53 4.97 2.68 -4.38
CA MET A 53 3.85 2.00 -5.04
C MET A 53 3.72 2.49 -6.47
N LEU A 54 3.51 1.57 -7.42
CA LEU A 54 3.25 1.87 -8.82
C LEU A 54 1.83 1.44 -9.20
N ILE A 55 0.88 2.36 -9.11
CA ILE A 55 -0.55 2.09 -9.30
C ILE A 55 -0.96 2.46 -10.74
N GLY A 56 -1.41 1.46 -11.51
CA GLY A 56 -1.71 1.63 -12.93
C GLY A 56 -0.49 2.13 -13.72
N ASP A 57 -0.74 2.86 -14.81
CA ASP A 57 0.33 3.30 -15.71
C ASP A 57 1.10 4.55 -15.24
N SER A 58 0.61 5.30 -14.25
CA SER A 58 1.11 6.67 -14.01
C SER A 58 1.09 7.16 -12.57
N LEU A 59 0.55 6.40 -11.61
CA LEU A 59 0.49 6.85 -10.23
C LEU A 59 1.61 6.19 -9.42
N ASP A 60 2.76 6.85 -9.38
CA ASP A 60 3.81 6.59 -8.41
C ASP A 60 3.46 7.24 -7.06
N ILE A 61 3.55 6.50 -5.96
CA ILE A 61 3.37 7.06 -4.62
C ILE A 61 4.45 6.53 -3.69
N HIS A 62 5.25 7.43 -3.14
CA HIS A 62 6.21 7.14 -2.09
C HIS A 62 5.61 7.49 -0.72
N VAL A 63 5.32 6.48 0.11
CA VAL A 63 4.74 6.68 1.45
C VAL A 63 5.68 6.21 2.54
N VAL A 64 5.51 6.78 3.73
CA VAL A 64 6.05 6.20 4.97
C VAL A 64 4.92 5.44 5.64
N ALA A 65 5.13 4.17 5.97
CA ALA A 65 4.11 3.33 6.58
C ALA A 65 4.67 2.44 7.69
N ARG A 66 3.83 2.20 8.70
CA ARG A 66 4.12 1.34 9.84
C ARG A 66 3.48 -0.03 9.63
N VAL A 67 4.17 -1.10 9.98
CA VAL A 67 3.60 -2.46 9.99
C VAL A 67 2.51 -2.51 11.07
N ALA A 68 1.26 -2.65 10.64
CA ALA A 68 0.09 -2.75 11.52
C ALA A 68 -0.23 -4.20 11.91
N ARG A 69 0.06 -5.16 11.03
CA ARG A 69 -0.13 -6.60 11.26
C ARG A 69 0.77 -7.42 10.33
N ILE A 70 1.13 -8.62 10.77
CA ILE A 70 1.82 -9.63 9.97
C ILE A 70 1.00 -10.92 10.08
N ALA A 71 0.67 -11.51 8.93
CA ALA A 71 0.09 -12.84 8.82
C ALA A 71 1.09 -13.79 8.11
N ASP A 72 0.65 -15.01 7.84
CA ASP A 72 1.50 -16.01 7.16
C ASP A 72 1.90 -15.52 5.76
N ASP A 73 0.93 -15.07 4.95
CA ASP A 73 1.14 -14.72 3.53
C ASP A 73 1.04 -13.21 3.23
N GLU A 74 0.69 -12.37 4.19
CA GLU A 74 0.45 -10.95 3.97
C GLU A 74 0.95 -10.05 5.11
N ILE A 75 1.25 -8.80 4.77
CA ILE A 75 1.63 -7.74 5.70
C ILE A 75 0.69 -6.56 5.49
N GLY A 76 0.06 -6.13 6.58
CA GLY A 76 -0.77 -4.93 6.59
C GLY A 76 0.04 -3.73 7.07
N PHE A 77 0.02 -2.65 6.30
CA PHE A 77 0.67 -1.38 6.64
C PHE A 77 -0.35 -0.28 6.88
N ALA A 78 -0.06 0.60 7.84
CA ALA A 78 -0.79 1.84 8.07
C ALA A 78 0.07 3.03 7.67
N TYR A 79 -0.46 3.95 6.87
CA TYR A 79 0.26 5.14 6.45
C TYR A 79 0.59 6.01 7.66
N SER A 80 1.87 6.33 7.80
CA SER A 80 2.38 7.31 8.76
C SER A 80 2.54 8.69 8.10
N ARG A 81 2.84 8.71 6.80
CA ARG A 81 2.89 9.93 5.99
C ARG A 81 2.61 9.60 4.52
N ILE A 82 1.75 10.40 3.90
CA ILE A 82 1.53 10.46 2.45
C ILE A 82 1.97 11.86 2.00
N PRO A 83 2.76 11.99 0.92
CA PRO A 83 3.09 13.30 0.34
C PRO A 83 1.83 14.10 0.00
N ASP A 84 1.80 15.40 0.31
CA ASP A 84 0.61 16.24 0.15
C ASP A 84 0.09 16.27 -1.31
N ASP A 85 0.99 16.28 -2.27
CA ASP A 85 0.68 16.23 -3.70
C ASP A 85 0.09 14.89 -4.16
N LYS A 86 0.31 13.82 -3.39
CA LYS A 86 -0.19 12.47 -3.68
C LYS A 86 -1.49 12.13 -2.93
N GLN A 87 -1.89 12.92 -1.92
CA GLN A 87 -3.13 12.69 -1.17
C GLN A 87 -4.39 12.80 -2.06
N VAL A 88 -4.52 13.90 -2.81
CA VAL A 88 -5.69 14.12 -3.68
C VAL A 88 -5.81 13.06 -4.79
N PRO A 89 -4.75 12.68 -5.52
CA PRO A 89 -4.80 11.57 -6.47
C PRO A 89 -5.26 10.25 -5.83
N LEU A 90 -4.71 9.88 -4.67
CA LEU A 90 -5.08 8.65 -3.98
C LEU A 90 -6.54 8.65 -3.56
N TRP A 91 -7.03 9.73 -2.95
CA TRP A 91 -8.44 9.83 -2.56
C TRP A 91 -9.38 9.85 -3.76
N THR A 92 -8.97 10.48 -4.86
CA THR A 92 -9.74 10.49 -6.11
C THR A 92 -9.89 9.08 -6.67
N LEU A 93 -8.80 8.30 -6.69
CA LEU A 93 -8.80 6.91 -7.11
C LEU A 93 -9.74 6.07 -6.24
N LEU A 94 -9.61 6.18 -4.92
CA LEU A 94 -10.44 5.44 -3.96
C LEU A 94 -11.92 5.84 -4.02
N GLY A 95 -12.21 7.13 -4.23
CA GLY A 95 -13.57 7.65 -4.38
C GLY A 95 -14.25 7.08 -5.62
N ARG A 96 -13.56 7.11 -6.78
CA ARG A 96 -14.07 6.49 -8.02
C ARG A 96 -14.39 5.01 -7.82
N TYR A 97 -13.51 4.26 -7.15
CA TYR A 97 -13.78 2.86 -6.84
C TYR A 97 -15.01 2.67 -5.94
N ALA A 98 -15.16 3.50 -4.91
CA ALA A 98 -16.31 3.43 -4.00
C ALA A 98 -17.65 3.73 -4.73
N ASP A 99 -17.63 4.61 -5.72
CA ASP A 99 -18.80 4.95 -6.52
C ASP A 99 -19.12 3.89 -7.58
N SER A 100 -18.12 3.20 -8.12
CA SER A 100 -18.28 2.28 -9.25
C SER A 100 -18.87 0.91 -8.90
N ASN A 101 -18.76 0.40 -7.66
CA ASN A 101 -19.15 -0.99 -7.29
C ASN A 101 -18.59 -2.12 -8.20
N GLU A 102 -17.68 -1.81 -9.12
CA GLU A 102 -17.06 -2.72 -10.09
C GLU A 102 -15.58 -2.95 -9.72
N PRO A 103 -15.03 -4.15 -9.98
CA PRO A 103 -13.62 -4.44 -9.72
C PRO A 103 -12.69 -3.52 -10.56
N TYR A 104 -11.65 -2.96 -9.93
CA TYR A 104 -10.62 -2.19 -10.63
C TYR A 104 -9.85 -3.12 -11.57
N VAL A 105 -9.83 -2.79 -12.86
CA VAL A 105 -9.02 -3.47 -13.88
C VAL A 105 -7.88 -2.51 -14.25
N PRO A 106 -6.61 -2.91 -14.04
CA PRO A 106 -5.44 -2.08 -14.31
C PRO A 106 -5.29 -1.76 -15.80
#